data_AF-A0A6J5XTQ5-F1
#
_entry.id   AF-A0A6J5XTQ5-F1
#
_cell.length_a   1.000
_cell.length_b   1.000
_cell.length_c   1.000
_cell.angle_alpha   90.00
_cell.angle_beta   90.00
_cell.angle_gamma   90.00
#
_symmetry.space_group_name_H-M   'P 1'
#
loop_
_entity.id
_entity.type
_entity.pdbx_description
1 polymer ?
#
loop_
_entity_poly.entity_id
_entity_poly.type
_entity_poly.pdbx_seq_one_letter_code
_entity_poly.pdbx_strand_id
1 'polypeptide(L)'
;MLGKILKIEFQGSQKVISLKLQSLWREFDNLLMKENESIQVFFTKVSGIVNQIRSYGDTILDKKIVEKTLRSLPPKFDHVVAAIEESKDLAALSLHELIGSLEAHEKRINRSTDHSWSKLFNPSWIRRRKKTNKKENLKSPKTEKVKENLIGGRITTKATITNNNQQGT
;
A
#
# COMPACT_ATOMS: atom_id res chain seq x y z
N MET A 1 45.16 18.52 45.80
CA MET A 1 45.12 18.86 44.36
C MET A 1 44.56 17.70 43.51
N LEU A 2 45.06 16.47 43.66
CA LEU A 2 44.65 15.29 42.87
C LEU A 2 43.14 14.96 42.87
N GLY A 3 42.46 15.01 44.02
CA GLY A 3 41.01 14.74 44.08
C GLY A 3 40.13 15.75 43.33
N LYS A 4 40.61 16.99 43.12
CA LYS A 4 39.90 17.99 42.31
C LYS A 4 40.00 17.68 40.82
N ILE A 5 41.17 17.23 40.37
CA ILE A 5 41.44 16.87 38.96
C ILE A 5 40.60 15.67 38.55
N LEU A 6 40.59 14.62 39.38
CA LEU A 6 39.76 13.42 39.16
C LEU A 6 38.26 13.74 39.07
N LYS A 7 37.77 14.65 39.92
CA LYS A 7 36.37 15.09 39.89
C LYS A 7 36.05 15.87 38.61
N ILE A 8 36.97 16.72 38.14
CA ILE A 8 36.80 17.50 36.90
C ILE A 8 36.78 16.57 35.68
N GLU A 9 37.71 15.62 35.59
CA GLU A 9 37.76 14.63 34.50
C GLU A 9 36.51 13.74 34.46
N PHE A 10 36.09 13.22 35.63
CA PHE A 10 34.89 12.39 35.72
C PHE A 10 33.62 13.17 35.36
N GLN A 11 33.49 14.42 35.83
CA GLN A 11 32.38 15.30 35.47
C GLN A 11 32.42 15.70 33.99
N GLY A 12 33.60 15.85 33.40
CA GLY A 12 33.78 16.07 31.96
C GLY A 12 33.26 14.89 31.15
N SER A 13 33.63 13.67 31.54
CA SER A 13 33.14 12.43 30.93
C SER A 13 31.62 12.30 31.02
N GLN A 14 31.04 12.54 32.20
CA GLN A 14 29.59 12.50 32.39
C GLN A 14 28.86 13.55 31.55
N LYS A 15 29.39 14.78 31.47
CA LYS A 15 28.83 15.83 30.60
C LYS A 15 28.83 15.43 29.13
N VAL A 16 29.93 14.86 28.64
CA VAL A 16 30.04 14.38 27.25
C VAL A 16 29.02 13.28 26.95
N ILE A 17 28.84 12.32 27.86
CA ILE A 17 27.81 11.27 27.73
C ILE A 17 26.42 11.89 27.63
N SER A 18 26.08 12.81 28.54
CA SER A 18 24.76 13.45 28.53
C SER A 18 24.49 14.29 27.27
N LEU A 19 25.49 15.01 26.74
CA LEU A 19 25.37 15.73 25.46
C LEU A 19 25.16 14.77 24.29
N LYS A 20 25.88 13.65 24.27
CA LYS A 20 25.73 12.64 23.21
C LYS A 20 24.35 11.98 23.27
N LEU A 21 23.87 11.67 24.48
CA LEU A 21 22.54 11.13 24.71
C LEU A 21 21.44 12.11 24.25
N GLN A 22 21.57 13.41 24.57
CA GLN A 22 20.66 14.43 24.06
C GLN A 22 20.66 14.50 22.53
N SER A 23 21.83 14.40 21.89
CA SER A 23 21.92 14.35 20.43
C SER A 23 21.20 13.13 19.86
N LEU A 24 21.34 11.96 20.48
CA LEU A 24 20.70 10.73 20.04
C LEU A 24 19.18 10.77 20.21
N TRP A 25 18.69 11.31 21.33
CA TRP A 25 17.26 11.53 21.54
C TRP A 25 16.67 12.47 20.49
N ARG A 26 17.40 13.54 20.14
CA ARG A 26 16.98 14.45 19.07
C ARG A 26 16.96 13.78 17.71
N GLU A 27 17.93 12.92 17.41
CA GLU A 27 17.96 12.13 16.18
C GLU A 27 16.81 11.12 16.13
N PHE A 28 16.54 10.44 17.25
CA PHE A 28 15.40 9.54 17.41
C PHE A 28 14.07 10.28 17.20
N ASP A 29 13.88 11.44 17.81
CA ASP A 29 12.67 12.24 17.70
C ASP A 29 12.48 12.85 16.29
N ASN A 30 13.55 13.10 15.55
CA ASN A 30 13.49 13.56 14.16
C ASN A 30 13.50 12.42 13.14
N LEU A 31 13.53 11.16 13.59
CA LEU A 31 13.54 10.02 12.71
C LEU A 31 12.23 9.93 11.93
N LEU A 32 12.35 9.93 10.60
CA LEU A 32 11.26 9.84 9.63
C LEU A 32 11.68 8.90 8.50
N MET A 33 10.76 8.03 8.09
CA MET A 33 10.97 7.14 6.95
C MET A 33 10.69 7.91 5.65
N LYS A 34 11.58 7.76 4.65
CA LYS A 34 11.37 8.37 3.33
C LYS A 34 10.38 7.54 2.50
N GLU A 35 9.70 8.18 1.55
CA GLU A 35 8.71 7.50 0.70
C GLU A 35 9.28 6.33 -0.10
N ASN A 36 10.53 6.46 -0.57
CA ASN A 36 11.23 5.46 -1.38
C ASN A 36 12.11 4.50 -0.56
N GLU A 37 12.10 4.63 0.76
CA GLU A 37 12.85 3.74 1.64
C GLU A 37 12.05 2.46 1.92
N SER A 38 12.74 1.32 2.08
CA SER A 38 12.08 0.08 2.50
C SER A 38 12.00 0.00 4.02
N ILE A 39 11.05 -0.79 4.53
CA ILE A 39 10.84 -0.94 5.98
C ILE A 39 12.09 -1.53 6.67
N GLN A 40 12.83 -2.40 5.98
CA GLN A 40 14.08 -2.99 6.49
C GLN A 40 15.19 -1.96 6.71
N VAL A 41 15.38 -1.06 5.74
CA VAL A 41 16.40 0.00 5.85
C VAL A 41 16.03 0.94 6.99
N PHE A 42 14.74 1.29 7.09
CA PHE A 42 14.24 2.12 8.17
C PHE A 42 14.43 1.47 9.54
N PHE A 43 14.10 0.18 9.68
CA PHE A 43 14.30 -0.59 10.91
C PHE A 43 15.75 -0.63 11.37
N THR A 44 16.69 -0.75 10.42
CA THR A 44 18.12 -0.75 10.71
C THR A 44 18.55 0.59 11.34
N LYS A 45 18.01 1.71 10.86
CA LYS A 45 18.25 3.05 11.45
C LYS A 45 17.67 3.17 12.86
N VAL A 46 16.40 2.75 13.05
CA VAL A 46 15.74 2.75 14.37
C VAL A 46 16.58 1.94 15.37
N SER A 47 16.93 0.71 15.01
CA SER A 47 17.72 -0.19 15.87
C SER A 47 19.11 0.36 16.16
N GLY A 48 19.75 1.00 15.17
CA GLY A 48 21.04 1.66 15.35
C GLY A 48 21.00 2.74 16.44
N ILE A 49 20.01 3.63 16.38
CA ILE A 49 19.86 4.71 17.38
C ILE A 49 19.52 4.16 18.75
N VAL A 50 18.56 3.21 18.84
CA VAL A 50 18.17 2.57 20.11
C VAL A 50 19.36 1.87 20.76
N ASN A 51 20.17 1.15 19.97
CA ASN A 51 21.36 0.48 20.48
C ASN A 51 22.41 1.48 20.98
N GLN A 52 22.58 2.61 20.30
CA GLN A 52 23.47 3.67 20.76
C GLN A 52 22.99 4.27 22.09
N ILE A 53 21.69 4.58 22.22
CA ILE A 53 21.11 5.09 23.48
C ILE A 53 21.34 4.10 24.63
N ARG A 54 21.08 2.81 24.39
CA ARG A 54 21.34 1.72 25.35
C ARG A 54 22.83 1.61 25.72
N SER A 55 23.74 1.81 24.76
CA SER A 55 25.19 1.76 25.00
C SER A 55 25.71 2.89 25.89
N TYR A 56 25.05 4.04 25.90
CA TYR A 56 25.36 5.16 26.80
C TYR A 56 24.72 5.02 28.19
N GLY A 57 24.03 3.90 28.45
CA GLY A 57 23.46 3.57 29.76
C GLY A 57 22.03 4.06 29.99
N ASP A 58 21.37 4.60 28.97
CA ASP A 58 19.97 5.01 29.07
C ASP A 58 19.02 3.89 28.63
N THR A 59 17.83 3.85 29.22
CA THR A 59 16.83 2.83 28.93
C THR A 59 15.67 3.41 28.15
N ILE A 60 15.38 2.79 27.02
CA ILE A 60 14.25 3.12 26.17
C ILE A 60 13.19 2.04 26.32
N LEU A 61 11.95 2.45 26.60
CA LEU A 61 10.78 1.59 26.64
C LEU A 61 10.39 1.16 25.22
N ASP A 62 10.12 -0.13 25.03
CA ASP A 62 9.72 -0.66 23.72
C ASP A 62 8.44 0.00 23.20
N LYS A 63 7.47 0.30 24.09
CA LYS A 63 6.28 1.10 23.78
C LYS A 63 6.64 2.43 23.08
N LYS A 64 7.63 3.16 23.62
CA LYS A 64 8.07 4.45 23.05
C LYS A 64 8.68 4.25 21.67
N ILE A 65 9.39 3.13 21.45
CA ILE A 65 9.95 2.80 20.14
C ILE A 65 8.83 2.50 19.15
N VAL A 66 7.88 1.64 19.50
CA VAL A 66 6.75 1.25 18.66
C VAL A 66 5.92 2.47 18.24
N GLU A 67 5.51 3.30 19.21
CA GLU A 67 4.76 4.53 18.94
C GLU A 67 5.55 5.48 18.05
N LYS A 68 6.87 5.59 18.27
CA LYS A 68 7.72 6.43 17.43
C LYS A 68 7.85 5.87 16.01
N THR A 69 8.04 4.57 15.86
CA THR A 69 8.10 3.89 14.56
C THR A 69 6.80 4.09 13.79
N LEU A 70 5.64 3.88 14.41
CA LEU A 70 4.34 4.10 13.76
C LEU A 70 4.15 5.56 13.31
N ARG A 71 4.47 6.54 14.16
CA ARG A 71 4.34 7.98 13.84
C ARG A 71 5.32 8.47 12.76
N SER A 72 6.40 7.73 12.52
CA SER A 72 7.44 8.09 11.55
C SER A 72 7.26 7.44 10.18
N LEU A 73 6.24 6.59 10.02
CA LEU A 73 5.89 6.00 8.74
C LEU A 73 5.22 7.03 7.81
N PRO A 74 5.45 6.93 6.49
CA PRO A 74 4.76 7.76 5.51
C PRO A 74 3.27 7.38 5.36
N PRO A 75 2.44 8.28 4.80
CA PRO A 75 0.98 8.08 4.68
C PRO A 75 0.54 6.81 3.94
N LYS A 76 1.41 6.24 3.10
CA LYS A 76 1.18 4.95 2.42
C LYS A 76 0.97 3.77 3.38
N PHE A 77 1.26 3.93 4.67
CA PHE A 77 1.03 2.91 5.70
C PHE A 77 -0.10 3.25 6.66
N ASP A 78 -0.82 4.37 6.48
CA ASP A 78 -1.85 4.84 7.43
C ASP A 78 -2.92 3.77 7.72
N HIS A 79 -3.35 3.03 6.69
CA HIS A 79 -4.33 1.94 6.85
C HIS A 79 -3.80 0.77 7.69
N VAL A 80 -2.50 0.51 7.65
CA VAL A 80 -1.86 -0.53 8.48
C VAL A 80 -1.66 -0.03 9.90
N VAL A 81 -1.25 1.23 10.05
CA VAL A 81 -1.07 1.87 11.35
C VAL A 81 -2.40 1.83 12.11
N ALA A 82 -3.50 2.28 11.50
CA ALA A 82 -4.83 2.25 12.10
C ALA A 82 -5.25 0.82 12.50
N ALA A 83 -5.02 -0.16 11.63
CA ALA A 83 -5.35 -1.56 11.93
C ALA A 83 -4.52 -2.11 13.10
N ILE A 84 -3.25 -1.72 13.23
CA ILE A 84 -2.40 -2.14 14.36
C ILE A 84 -2.84 -1.46 15.65
N GLU A 85 -3.14 -0.17 15.60
CA GLU A 85 -3.62 0.60 16.76
C GLU A 85 -4.96 0.09 17.29
N GLU A 86 -5.85 -0.38 16.41
CA GLU A 86 -7.15 -0.93 16.82
C GLU A 86 -7.07 -2.39 17.30
N SER A 87 -6.16 -3.19 16.74
CA SER A 87 -6.10 -4.63 17.01
C SER A 87 -5.12 -5.06 18.10
N LYS A 88 -4.10 -4.25 18.42
CA LYS A 88 -3.01 -4.64 19.32
C LYS A 88 -2.76 -3.60 20.41
N ASP A 89 -2.33 -4.08 21.58
CA ASP A 89 -1.81 -3.21 22.64
C ASP A 89 -0.35 -2.82 22.34
N LEU A 90 -0.13 -1.51 22.11
CA LEU A 90 1.19 -0.95 21.83
C LEU A 90 2.17 -1.07 23.01
N ALA A 91 1.68 -1.26 24.24
CA ALA A 91 2.54 -1.44 25.41
C ALA A 91 3.17 -2.85 25.48
N ALA A 92 2.46 -3.86 24.99
CA ALA A 92 2.91 -5.25 24.94
C ALA A 92 3.58 -5.63 23.60
N LEU A 93 3.37 -4.81 22.56
CA LEU A 93 3.90 -5.06 21.24
C LEU A 93 5.42 -4.86 21.19
N SER A 94 6.14 -5.87 20.71
CA SER A 94 7.59 -5.76 20.48
C SER A 94 7.89 -5.07 19.13
N LEU A 95 9.02 -4.38 19.06
CA LEU A 95 9.48 -3.77 17.80
C LEU A 95 9.62 -4.80 16.67
N HIS A 96 10.12 -6.00 16.97
CA HIS A 96 10.32 -7.04 15.96
C HIS A 96 9.00 -7.52 15.35
N GLU A 97 7.96 -7.68 16.17
CA GLU A 97 6.63 -8.07 15.71
C GLU A 97 5.97 -6.98 14.86
N LEU A 98 6.16 -5.70 15.24
CA LEU A 98 5.70 -4.56 14.45
C LEU A 98 6.32 -4.60 13.04
N ILE A 99 7.63 -4.77 12.95
CA ILE A 99 8.34 -4.81 11.67
C ILE A 99 7.90 -6.00 10.82
N GLY A 100 7.74 -7.19 11.42
CA GLY A 100 7.23 -8.35 10.69
C GLY A 100 5.83 -8.10 10.09
N SER A 101 4.98 -7.39 10.81
CA SER A 101 3.64 -7.00 10.33
C SER A 101 3.73 -6.00 9.17
N LEU A 102 4.58 -4.99 9.28
CA LEU A 102 4.81 -3.97 8.26
C LEU A 102 5.43 -4.55 6.97
N GLU A 103 6.45 -5.40 7.08
CA GLU A 103 7.08 -6.06 5.93
C GLU A 103 6.12 -7.00 5.19
N ALA A 104 5.30 -7.76 5.93
CA ALA A 104 4.31 -8.65 5.34
C ALA A 104 3.31 -7.86 4.47
N HIS A 105 3.00 -6.63 4.89
CA HIS A 105 2.13 -5.74 4.14
C HIS A 105 2.80 -5.14 2.91
N GLU A 106 4.05 -4.68 3.03
CA GLU A 106 4.87 -4.20 1.89
C GLU A 106 4.91 -5.25 0.76
N LYS A 107 5.14 -6.51 1.12
CA LYS A 107 5.15 -7.65 0.18
C LYS A 107 3.78 -7.95 -0.43
N ARG A 108 2.66 -7.64 0.23
CA ARG A 108 1.29 -7.85 -0.32
C ARG A 108 0.92 -6.77 -1.32
N ILE A 109 1.26 -5.51 -1.03
CA ILE A 109 1.03 -4.40 -1.96
C ILE A 109 1.80 -4.65 -3.27
N ASN A 110 3.08 -5.03 -3.18
CA ASN A 110 3.91 -5.27 -4.36
C ASN A 110 3.45 -6.46 -5.23
N ARG A 111 2.71 -7.42 -4.67
CA ARG A 111 2.11 -8.52 -5.44
C ARG A 111 0.83 -8.12 -6.17
N SER A 112 0.09 -7.14 -5.65
CA SER A 112 -1.20 -6.73 -6.19
C SER A 112 -1.05 -5.89 -7.47
N THR A 113 0.02 -5.11 -7.58
CA THR A 113 0.37 -4.35 -8.78
C THR A 113 0.73 -5.26 -9.97
N ASP A 114 1.43 -6.37 -9.71
CA ASP A 114 1.87 -7.33 -10.73
C ASP A 114 0.75 -8.30 -11.17
N HIS A 115 -0.19 -8.62 -10.27
CA HIS A 115 -1.28 -9.54 -10.56
C HIS A 115 -2.54 -8.92 -11.18
N SER A 116 -2.79 -7.62 -10.96
CA SER A 116 -4.02 -6.96 -11.42
C SER A 116 -4.00 -6.66 -12.92
N TRP A 117 -2.88 -6.21 -13.48
CA TRP A 117 -2.79 -5.84 -14.90
C TRP A 117 -2.55 -7.05 -15.83
N SER A 118 -1.78 -8.03 -15.37
CA SER A 118 -1.35 -9.19 -16.15
C SER A 118 -2.48 -10.20 -16.43
N LYS A 119 -3.41 -10.40 -15.48
CA LYS A 119 -4.52 -11.35 -15.62
C LYS A 119 -5.70 -10.78 -16.42
N LEU A 120 -5.93 -9.46 -16.35
CA LEU A 120 -6.99 -8.80 -17.11
C LEU A 120 -6.67 -8.70 -18.62
N PHE A 121 -5.39 -8.77 -19.01
CA PHE A 121 -4.95 -8.65 -20.41
C PHE A 121 -4.61 -9.97 -21.10
N ASN A 122 -4.94 -11.13 -20.50
CA ASN A 122 -4.79 -12.44 -21.15
C ASN A 122 -6.12 -12.89 -21.79
N PRO A 123 -6.27 -12.85 -23.14
CA PRO A 123 -7.54 -13.06 -23.83
C PRO A 123 -7.89 -14.56 -24.04
N SER A 124 -7.22 -15.49 -23.36
CA SER A 124 -7.37 -16.93 -23.60
C SER A 124 -8.80 -17.45 -23.37
N TRP A 125 -9.55 -16.86 -22.43
CA TRP A 125 -10.95 -17.19 -22.14
C TRP A 125 -11.94 -16.46 -23.07
N ILE A 126 -11.58 -15.29 -23.61
CA ILE A 126 -12.35 -14.57 -24.64
C ILE A 126 -12.31 -15.31 -25.98
N ARG A 127 -11.21 -16.04 -26.26
CA ARG A 127 -11.01 -16.76 -27.53
C ARG A 127 -11.75 -18.12 -27.62
N ARG A 128 -12.36 -18.60 -26.53
CA ARG A 128 -13.02 -19.92 -26.47
C ARG A 128 -14.54 -19.88 -26.74
N ARG A 129 -15.10 -18.71 -27.12
CA ARG A 129 -16.51 -18.54 -27.52
C ARG A 129 -16.68 -18.25 -29.02
N LYS A 130 -15.89 -18.88 -29.89
CA LYS A 130 -16.04 -18.82 -31.37
C LYS A 130 -15.85 -20.18 -32.07
N LYS A 131 -16.16 -21.30 -31.42
CA LYS A 131 -16.14 -22.64 -32.03
C LYS A 131 -17.46 -23.42 -31.92
N THR A 132 -18.60 -22.73 -31.96
CA THR A 132 -19.91 -23.34 -32.26
C THR A 132 -20.82 -22.31 -32.93
N ASN A 133 -20.53 -21.98 -34.19
CA ASN A 133 -21.57 -21.70 -35.18
C ASN A 133 -20.93 -21.63 -36.56
N LYS A 134 -21.04 -22.76 -37.27
CA LYS A 134 -20.64 -22.91 -38.66
C LYS A 134 -21.78 -22.36 -39.51
N LYS A 135 -21.46 -21.31 -40.26
CA LYS A 135 -22.16 -20.75 -41.43
C LYS A 135 -23.49 -20.06 -41.17
N GLU A 136 -23.49 -18.74 -41.25
CA GLU A 136 -24.39 -18.02 -42.17
C GLU A 136 -23.81 -16.66 -42.55
N ASN A 137 -24.17 -16.23 -43.75
CA ASN A 137 -23.43 -15.35 -44.65
C ASN A 137 -23.54 -13.87 -44.26
N LEU A 138 -22.47 -13.10 -44.55
CA LEU A 138 -22.42 -11.65 -44.36
C LEU A 138 -23.41 -10.95 -45.30
N LYS A 139 -24.28 -10.10 -44.75
CA LYS A 139 -24.65 -8.83 -45.39
C LYS A 139 -24.85 -7.77 -44.31
N SER A 140 -23.93 -6.82 -44.31
CA SER A 140 -23.87 -5.66 -43.41
C SER A 140 -25.21 -4.90 -43.40
N PRO A 141 -25.72 -4.43 -42.25
CA PRO A 141 -26.84 -3.49 -42.26
C PRO A 141 -26.34 -2.15 -42.81
N LYS A 142 -26.88 -1.74 -43.96
CA LYS A 142 -26.81 -0.35 -44.41
C LYS A 142 -27.66 0.49 -43.46
N THR A 143 -27.16 1.67 -43.11
CA THR A 143 -27.85 2.68 -42.31
C THR A 143 -29.17 3.09 -42.97
N GLU A 144 -30.29 2.86 -42.28
CA GLU A 144 -31.61 3.27 -42.74
C GLU A 144 -32.02 4.55 -41.99
N LYS A 145 -32.19 5.64 -42.75
CA LYS A 145 -32.68 6.92 -42.22
C LYS A 145 -34.14 6.76 -41.80
N VAL A 146 -34.41 6.87 -40.51
CA VAL A 146 -35.78 6.98 -40.00
C VAL A 146 -36.30 8.38 -40.34
N LYS A 147 -37.36 8.46 -41.16
CA LYS A 147 -38.14 9.69 -41.33
C LYS A 147 -39.38 9.58 -40.44
N GLU A 148 -39.44 10.43 -39.42
CA GLU A 148 -40.64 10.63 -38.61
C GLU A 148 -41.63 11.50 -39.39
N ASN A 149 -42.86 11.01 -39.55
CA ASN A 149 -43.98 11.84 -40.03
C ASN A 149 -45.02 11.93 -38.92
N LEU A 150 -45.26 13.16 -38.44
CA LEU A 150 -46.34 13.50 -37.53
C LEU A 150 -47.64 13.63 -38.32
N ILE A 151 -48.62 12.78 -38.04
CA ILE A 151 -50.00 13.01 -38.46
C ILE A 151 -50.89 12.80 -37.23
N GLY A 152 -51.45 13.89 -36.71
CA GLY A 152 -52.58 13.87 -35.78
C GLY A 152 -52.38 13.05 -34.49
N GLY A 153 -51.34 13.36 -33.71
CA GLY A 153 -51.32 13.09 -32.27
C GLY A 153 -51.41 11.63 -31.80
N ARG A 154 -51.10 10.62 -32.64
CA ARG A 154 -51.09 9.22 -32.20
C ARG A 154 -49.98 8.43 -32.90
N ILE A 155 -49.02 7.90 -32.13
CA ILE A 155 -47.99 7.00 -32.63
C ILE A 155 -48.65 5.63 -32.83
N THR A 156 -48.74 5.15 -34.08
CA THR A 156 -49.16 3.77 -34.37
C THR A 156 -48.08 3.08 -35.19
N THR A 157 -47.40 2.11 -34.58
CA THR A 157 -46.46 1.22 -35.29
C THR A 157 -47.25 0.00 -35.80
N LYS A 158 -47.37 -0.15 -37.12
CA LYS A 158 -47.81 -1.41 -37.73
C LYS A 158 -46.58 -2.19 -38.16
N ALA A 159 -46.40 -3.41 -37.63
CA ALA A 159 -45.39 -4.34 -38.09
C ALA A 159 -45.99 -5.30 -39.12
N THR A 160 -45.41 -5.35 -40.32
CA THR A 160 -45.73 -6.35 -41.36
C THR A 160 -44.64 -7.42 -41.32
N ILE A 161 -45.02 -8.69 -41.14
CA ILE A 161 -44.11 -9.84 -41.21
C ILE A 161 -44.34 -10.55 -42.54
N THR A 162 -43.34 -10.58 -43.42
CA THR A 162 -43.34 -11.37 -44.66
C THR A 162 -42.44 -12.60 -44.47
N ASN A 163 -43.03 -13.78 -44.60
CA ASN A 163 -42.35 -15.07 -44.43
C ASN A 163 -41.90 -15.60 -45.80
N ASN A 164 -40.61 -15.83 -45.98
CA ASN A 164 -40.06 -16.43 -47.20
C ASN A 164 -39.32 -17.72 -46.86
N ASN A 165 -40.01 -18.85 -47.02
CA ASN A 165 -39.36 -20.16 -47.04
C ASN A 165 -39.66 -20.84 -48.38
N GLN A 166 -38.72 -20.74 -49.31
CA GLN A 166 -38.61 -21.62 -50.46
C GLN A 166 -37.13 -21.84 -50.79
N GLN A 167 -36.70 -23.09 -50.67
CA GLN A 167 -35.70 -23.79 -51.50
C GLN A 167 -35.58 -25.21 -50.92
N GLY A 168 -35.57 -26.29 -51.68
CA GLY A 168 -35.51 -26.43 -53.12
C GLY A 168 -35.72 -27.91 -53.49
N THR A 169 -35.82 -28.11 -54.80
CA THR A 169 -35.83 -29.37 -55.56
C THR A 169 -34.73 -30.35 -55.18
#